data_AF-A0A2N2S6V2-F1
#
_entry.id   AF-A0A2N2S6V2-F1
#
_cell.length_a   1.000
_cell.length_b   1.000
_cell.length_c   1.000
_cell.angle_alpha   90.00
_cell.angle_beta   90.00
_cell.angle_gamma   90.00
#
_symmetry.space_group_name_H-M   'P 1'
#
loop_
_entity.id
_entity.type
_entity.pdbx_description
1 polymer ?
#
loop_
_entity_poly.entity_id
_entity_poly.type
_entity_poly.pdbx_seq_one_letter_code
_entity_poly.pdbx_strand_id
1 'polypeptide(L)' 'MLKWLGLSAIVIALDLYTKHLVLQAFAFGEHLYITSFFDLVRYHNEGAAFSFLAGAGGWQR' A
#
# COMPACT_ATOMS: atom_id res chain seq x y z
N MET A 1 22.75 15.14 0.54
CA MET A 1 21.30 15.37 0.38
C MET A 1 20.77 14.84 -0.95
N LEU A 2 21.27 15.30 -2.11
CA LEU A 2 20.78 14.85 -3.44
C LEU A 2 20.78 13.33 -3.66
N LYS A 3 21.80 12.60 -3.19
CA LYS A 3 21.84 11.13 -3.26
C LYS A 3 20.64 10.47 -2.56
N TRP A 4 20.29 10.98 -1.38
CA TRP A 4 19.17 10.48 -0.60
C TRP A 4 17.82 10.86 -1.24
N LEU A 5 17.71 12.07 -1.78
CA LEU A 5 16.50 12.47 -2.54
C LEU A 5 16.31 11.61 -3.79
N GLY A 6 17.39 11.29 -4.51
CA GLY A 6 17.34 10.37 -5.65
C GLY A 6 16.88 8.97 -5.25
N LEU A 7 17.40 8.43 -4.14
CA LEU A 7 16.95 7.14 -3.61
C LEU A 7 15.46 7.17 -3.24
N SER A 8 15.00 8.21 -2.53
CA SER A 8 13.59 8.36 -2.19
C SER A 8 12.69 8.43 -3.42
N ALA A 9 13.12 9.14 -4.47
CA ALA A 9 12.37 9.22 -5.72
C ALA A 9 12.23 7.84 -6.40
N ILE A 10 13.29 7.03 -6.39
CA ILE A 10 13.25 5.66 -6.92
C ILE A 10 12.28 4.79 -6.12
N VAL A 11 12.33 4.87 -4.78
CA VAL A 11 11.41 4.12 -3.91
C VAL A 11 9.96 4.49 -4.19
N ILE A 12 9.65 5.79 -4.31
CA ILE A 12 8.31 6.28 -4.64
C ILE A 12 7.87 5.77 -6.03
N ALA A 13 8.75 5.84 -7.03
CA ALA A 13 8.43 5.38 -8.38
C ALA A 13 8.11 3.88 -8.40
N LEU A 14 8.90 3.06 -7.70
CA LEU A 14 8.66 1.61 -7.59
C LEU A 14 7.38 1.29 -6.81
N ASP A 15 7.11 2.00 -5.72
CA ASP A 15 5.87 1.84 -4.94
C ASP A 15 4.62 2.13 -5.79
N LEU A 16 4.60 3.27 -6.48
CA LEU A 16 3.47 3.65 -7.32
C LEU A 16 3.29 2.70 -8.51
N TYR A 17 4.39 2.30 -9.15
CA TYR A 17 4.36 1.38 -10.29
C TYR A 17 3.84 -0.01 -9.88
N THR A 18 4.33 -0.56 -8.78
CA THR A 18 3.87 -1.87 -8.30
C THR A 18 2.40 -1.86 -7.88
N LYS A 19 1.92 -0.79 -7.21
CA LYS A 19 0.49 -0.62 -6.92
C LYS A 19 -0.37 -0.55 -8.18
N HIS A 20 0.10 0.16 -9.22
CA HIS A 20 -0.60 0.23 -10.49
C HIS A 20 -0.77 -1.16 -11.13
N LEU A 21 0.30 -1.97 -11.14
CA LEU A 21 0.23 -3.35 -11.64
C LEU A 21 -0.77 -4.20 -10.85
N VAL A 22 -0.77 -4.12 -9.52
CA VAL A 22 -1.73 -4.86 -8.68
C VAL A 22 -3.18 -4.45 -8.95
N LEU A 23 -3.45 -3.15 -9.11
CA LEU A 23 -4.80 -2.66 -9.41
C LEU A 23 -5.33 -3.17 -10.76
N GLN A 24 -4.44 -3.36 -11.74
CA GLN A 24 -4.81 -3.85 -13.07
C GLN A 24 -4.95 -5.38 -13.12
N ALA A 25 -4.10 -6.10 -12.39
CA ALA A 25 -4.00 -7.55 -12.49
C ALA A 25 -4.95 -8.31 -11.53
N PHE A 26 -5.37 -7.70 -10.41
CA PHE A 26 -6.12 -8.38 -9.37
C PHE A 26 -7.50 -7.74 -9.11
N ALA A 27 -8.51 -8.57 -8.92
CA ALA A 27 -9.74 -8.18 -8.24
C ALA A 27 -9.50 -7.92 -6.75
N PHE A 28 -10.40 -7.19 -6.09
CA PHE A 28 -10.30 -6.94 -4.66
C PHE A 28 -10.40 -8.27 -3.87
N GLY A 29 -9.46 -8.50 -2.96
CA GLY A 29 -9.37 -9.72 -2.16
C GLY A 29 -8.85 -10.95 -2.92
N GLU A 30 -8.39 -10.80 -4.18
CA GLU A 30 -7.80 -11.90 -4.93
C GLU A 30 -6.39 -12.22 -4.45
N HIS A 31 -6.12 -13.49 -4.17
CA HIS A 31 -4.82 -14.01 -3.71
C HIS A 31 -4.07 -14.72 -4.84
N LEU A 32 -2.80 -14.37 -5.02
CA LEU A 32 -1.81 -15.18 -5.73
C LEU A 32 -0.85 -15.80 -4.71
N TYR A 33 -0.98 -17.10 -4.51
CA TYR A 33 -0.10 -17.89 -3.64
C TYR A 33 1.27 -18.10 -4.31
N ILE A 34 2.34 -17.56 -3.72
CA ILE A 34 3.69 -17.65 -4.30
C ILE A 34 4.53 -18.70 -3.56
N THR A 35 4.47 -18.69 -2.23
CA THR A 35 5.11 -19.72 -1.40
C THR A 35 4.13 -20.21 -0.33
N SER A 36 4.53 -21.19 0.47
CA SER A 36 3.69 -21.72 1.55
C SER A 36 3.40 -20.71 2.68
N PHE A 37 4.04 -19.54 2.68
CA PHE A 37 3.89 -18.51 3.72
C PHE A 37 3.65 -17.11 3.16
N PHE A 38 3.63 -16.94 1.83
CA PHE A 38 3.53 -15.63 1.20
C PHE A 38 2.58 -15.63 0.01
N ASP A 39 1.62 -14.70 0.09
CA ASP A 39 0.66 -14.40 -0.97
C ASP A 39 0.82 -12.94 -1.39
N LEU A 40 0.64 -12.68 -2.67
CA LEU A 40 0.34 -11.34 -3.16
C LEU A 40 -1.17 -11.18 -3.24
N VAL A 41 -1.71 -10.16 -2.57
CA VAL A 41 -3.15 -9.92 -2.48
C VAL A 41 -3.48 -8.44 -2.61
N ARG A 42 -4.60 -8.12 -3.27
CA ARG A 42 -5.12 -6.76 -3.37
C ARG A 42 -6.09 -6.44 -2.23
N TYR A 43 -5.65 -5.60 -1.30
CA TYR A 43 -6.51 -4.96 -0.30
C TYR A 43 -6.28 -3.44 -0.26
N HIS A 44 -7.33 -2.69 0.06
CA HIS A 44 -7.26 -1.26 0.31
C HIS A 44 -7.37 -1.02 1.82
N ASN A 45 -6.41 -0.31 2.39
CA ASN A 45 -6.41 0.03 3.81
C ASN A 45 -6.94 1.44 4.01
N GLU A 46 -8.17 1.57 4.51
CA GLU A 46 -8.81 2.85 4.84
C GLU A 46 -8.45 3.38 6.24
N GLY A 47 -7.48 2.75 6.93
CA GLY A 47 -7.07 3.13 8.28
C GLY A 47 -7.76 2.33 9.40
N ALA A 48 -8.23 1.11 9.11
CA ALA A 48 -9.02 0.30 10.04
C ALA A 48 -8.32 0.01 11.39
N ALA A 49 -6.99 -0.09 11.41
CA ALA A 49 -6.21 -0.35 12.62
C ALA A 49 -6.41 0.70 13.73
N PHE A 50 -6.74 1.94 13.35
CA PHE A 50 -6.99 3.04 14.27
C PHE A 50 -8.43 3.56 14.21
N SER A 51 -9.36 2.75 13.71
CA SER A 51 -10.78 3.11 13.61
C SER A 51 -11.41 3.52 14.95
N PHE A 52 -10.88 3.05 16.09
CA PHE A 52 -11.30 3.50 17.43
C PHE A 52 -11.02 4.98 17.70
N LEU A 53 -10.11 5.61 16.94
CA LEU A 53 -9.82 7.04 16.96
C LEU A 53 -10.65 7.83 15.94
N ALA A 54 -11.53 7.19 15.16
CA ALA A 54 -12.30 7.89 14.14
C ALA A 54 -13.23 8.98 14.72
N GLY A 55 -13.59 8.91 16.00
CA GLY A 55 -14.31 9.99 16.71
C GLY A 55 -13.42 10.96 17.49
N ALA A 56 -12.12 10.68 17.59
CA ALA A 56 -11.16 11.54 18.26
C ALA A 56 -10.83 12.72 17.33
N GLY A 57 -11.50 13.85 17.55
CA GLY A 57 -11.32 15.05 16.72
C GLY A 57 -9.84 15.43 16.54
N GLY A 58 -9.45 15.80 15.32
CA GLY A 58 -8.10 16.25 14.99
C GLY A 58 -7.49 15.61 13.74
N TRP A 59 -8.00 14.45 13.31
CA TRP A 59 -7.45 13.68 12.17
C TRP A 59 -8.35 13.69 10.91
N GLN A 60 -9.50 14.37 10.97
CA GLN A 60 -10.53 14.41 9.90
C GLN A 60 -10.60 15.75 9.16
N ARG A 61 -9.59 16.62 9.30
CA ARG A 61 -9.48 17.85 8.50
C ARG A 61 -8.42 17.70 7.43
#